data_AF-A0A961WUB4-F1
#
_entry.id   AF-A0A961WUB4-F1
#
_cell.length_a   1.000
_cell.length_b   1.000
_cell.length_c   1.000
_cell.angle_alpha   90.00
_cell.angle_beta   90.00
_cell.angle_gamma   90.00
#
_symmetry.space_group_name_H-M   'P 1'
#
loop_
_entity.id
_entity.type
_entity.pdbx_description
1 polymer ?
#
loop_
_entity_poly.entity_id
_entity_poly.type
_entity_poly.pdbx_seq_one_letter_code
_entity_poly.pdbx_strand_id
1 'polypeptide(L)'
;MTHLEIGIWSFPVLLLLIFLRLPIGLSMLVVGMVGSWLVSDFNWLPIMAKLKNETFSTFSSYSLSIVPLFFLMGQFATLGGMSQALFKAAEAFIGHRRGG
;
A
#
# COMPACT_ATOMS: atom_id res chain seq x y z
N MET A 1 29.96 -11.85 13.37
CA MET A 1 29.61 -11.28 12.05
C MET A 1 29.35 -9.81 12.26
N THR A 2 30.12 -8.93 11.63
CA THR A 2 29.79 -7.49 11.69
C THR A 2 28.46 -7.23 10.98
N HIS A 3 27.73 -6.20 11.39
CA HIS A 3 26.42 -5.86 10.81
C HIS A 3 26.50 -5.67 9.28
N LEU A 4 27.66 -5.22 8.80
CA LEU A 4 27.97 -5.04 7.38
C LEU A 4 28.12 -6.36 6.62
N GLU A 5 28.74 -7.38 7.22
CA GLU A 5 28.86 -8.71 6.61
C GLU A 5 27.48 -9.35 6.38
N ILE A 6 26.57 -9.21 7.35
CA ILE A 6 25.19 -9.71 7.22
C ILE A 6 24.45 -8.98 6.09
N GLY A 7 24.66 -7.66 5.95
CA GLY A 7 24.12 -6.85 4.86
C GLY A 7 24.66 -7.28 3.49
N ILE A 8 25.96 -7.56 3.37
CA ILE A 8 26.58 -8.00 2.12
C ILE A 8 26.10 -9.39 1.72
N TRP A 9 25.91 -10.31 2.67
CA TRP A 9 25.40 -11.66 2.38
C TRP A 9 23.90 -11.71 2.08
N SER A 10 23.10 -10.78 2.61
CA SER A 10 21.65 -10.77 2.35
C SER A 10 21.30 -10.37 0.91
N PHE A 11 22.13 -9.56 0.25
CA PHE A 11 21.94 -9.18 -1.15
C PHE A 11 22.01 -10.37 -2.15
N PRO A 12 23.06 -11.21 -2.18
CA PRO A 12 23.11 -12.37 -3.06
C PRO A 12 22.06 -13.43 -2.70
N VAL A 13 21.69 -13.59 -1.43
CA VAL A 13 20.60 -14.49 -1.02
C VAL A 13 19.26 -14.02 -1.60
N LEU A 14 18.97 -12.71 -1.55
CA LEU A 14 17.78 -12.13 -2.17
C LEU A 14 17.75 -12.38 -3.68
N LEU A 15 18.87 -12.14 -4.36
CA LEU A 15 19.02 -12.39 -5.80
C LEU A 15 18.77 -13.86 -6.15
N LEU A 16 19.31 -14.79 -5.36
CA LEU A 16 19.12 -16.23 -5.56
C LEU A 16 17.64 -16.63 -5.42
N LEU A 17 16.92 -16.08 -4.43
CA LEU A 17 15.48 -16.34 -4.26
C LEU A 17 14.66 -15.82 -5.45
N ILE A 18 15.01 -14.65 -5.99
CA ILE A 18 14.36 -14.11 -7.19
C ILE A 18 14.63 -15.01 -8.41
N PHE A 19 15.87 -15.50 -8.57
CA PHE A 19 16.20 -16.46 -9.63
C PHE A 19 15.43 -17.78 -9.52
N LEU A 20 15.09 -18.19 -8.30
CA LEU A 20 14.24 -19.35 -8.02
C LEU A 20 12.76 -19.14 -8.38
N ARG A 21 12.42 -18.02 -9.03
CA ARG A 21 11.05 -17.59 -9.40
C ARG A 21 10.13 -17.34 -8.21
N LEU A 22 10.67 -17.05 -7.03
CA LEU A 22 9.85 -16.58 -5.92
C LEU A 22 9.39 -15.14 -6.20
N PRO A 23 8.14 -14.78 -5.84
CA PRO A 23 7.67 -13.41 -5.98
C PRO A 23 8.54 -12.48 -5.14
N ILE A 24 8.96 -11.36 -5.74
CA ILE A 24 9.95 -10.42 -5.18
C ILE A 24 9.57 -10.00 -3.76
N GLY A 25 8.30 -9.72 -3.50
CA GLY A 25 7.81 -9.34 -2.17
C GLY A 25 8.04 -10.42 -1.11
N LEU A 26 7.89 -11.69 -1.46
CA LEU A 26 8.12 -12.81 -0.55
C LEU A 26 9.63 -12.99 -0.28
N SER A 27 10.47 -12.81 -1.30
CA SER A 27 11.93 -12.78 -1.14
C SER A 27 12.40 -11.64 -0.24
N MET A 28 11.85 -10.44 -0.42
CA MET A 28 12.15 -9.27 0.42
C MET A 28 11.73 -9.49 1.88
N LEU A 29 10.55 -10.09 2.08
CA LEU A 29 10.03 -10.41 3.40
C LEU A 29 10.90 -11.45 4.12
N VAL A 30 11.28 -12.53 3.44
CA VAL A 30 12.10 -13.61 4.03
C VAL A 30 13.51 -13.10 4.36
N VAL A 31 14.18 -12.45 3.41
CA VAL A 31 15.54 -11.93 3.62
C VAL A 31 15.54 -10.80 4.66
N GLY A 32 14.54 -9.92 4.65
CA GLY A 32 14.39 -8.86 5.63
C GLY A 32 14.16 -9.39 7.05
N MET A 33 13.32 -10.41 7.22
CA MET A 33 13.10 -11.05 8.53
C MET A 33 14.34 -11.78 9.02
N VAL A 34 14.94 -12.64 8.18
CA VAL A 34 16.13 -13.43 8.56
C VAL A 34 17.34 -12.51 8.83
N GLY A 35 17.55 -11.49 8.01
CA GLY A 35 18.61 -10.50 8.20
C GLY A 35 18.43 -9.68 9.49
N SER A 36 17.20 -9.24 9.79
CA SER A 36 16.89 -8.52 11.03
C SER A 36 17.07 -9.40 12.27
N TRP A 37 16.79 -10.70 12.16
CA TRP A 37 16.97 -11.68 13.23
C TRP A 37 18.44 -11.93 13.56
N LEU A 38 19.28 -12.04 12.52
CA LEU A 38 20.72 -12.21 12.67
C LEU A 38 21.40 -10.95 13.22
N VAL A 39 20.90 -9.77 12.86
CA VAL A 39 21.41 -8.47 13.38
C VAL A 39 21.01 -8.24 14.84
N SER A 40 19.88 -8.78 15.28
CA SER A 40 19.35 -8.55 16.63
C SER A 40 19.82 -9.59 17.66
N ASP A 41 20.95 -10.26 17.43
CA ASP A 41 21.49 -11.33 18.29
C ASP A 41 20.45 -12.44 18.59
N PHE A 42 19.76 -12.92 17.56
CA PHE A 42 18.69 -13.93 17.66
C PHE A 42 17.44 -13.51 18.47
N ASN A 43 17.34 -12.23 18.86
CA ASN A 43 16.16 -11.73 19.54
C ASN A 43 15.02 -11.47 18.55
N TRP A 44 13.89 -12.11 18.81
CA TRP A 44 12.68 -11.99 17.98
C TRP A 44 11.84 -10.75 18.32
N LEU A 45 12.05 -10.14 19.49
CA LEU A 45 11.34 -8.95 19.97
C LEU A 45 11.36 -7.75 18.98
N PRO A 46 12.51 -7.31 18.45
CA PRO A 46 12.57 -6.15 17.55
C PRO A 46 11.87 -6.39 16.21
N ILE A 47 11.86 -7.64 15.71
CA ILE A 47 11.13 -8.02 14.50
C ILE A 47 9.63 -7.91 14.73
N MET A 48 9.15 -8.44 15.86
CA MET A 48 7.75 -8.38 16.24
C MET A 48 7.28 -6.92 16.44
N ALA A 49 8.13 -6.08 17.06
CA ALA A 49 7.86 -4.68 17.27
C ALA A 49 7.79 -3.89 15.94
N LYS A 50 8.72 -4.16 15.00
CA LYS A 50 8.70 -3.57 13.65
C LYS A 50 7.48 -4.02 12.85
N LEU A 51 7.15 -5.30 12.85
CA LEU A 51 5.95 -5.81 12.18
C LEU A 51 4.68 -5.14 12.72
N LYS A 52 4.56 -4.97 14.03
CA LYS A 52 3.40 -4.29 14.64
C LYS A 52 3.32 -2.82 14.22
N ASN A 53 4.42 -2.08 14.30
CA ASN A 53 4.42 -0.64 14.03
C ASN A 53 4.35 -0.29 12.54
N GLU A 54 5.11 -0.96 11.68
CA GLU A 54 5.14 -0.67 10.24
C GLU A 54 3.84 -1.08 9.55
N THR A 55 3.25 -2.21 9.96
CA THR A 55 1.94 -2.63 9.45
C THR A 55 0.86 -1.63 9.86
N PHE A 56 0.85 -1.21 11.12
CA PHE A 56 -0.11 -0.21 11.61
C PHE A 56 0.09 1.16 10.94
N SER A 57 1.34 1.59 10.75
CA SER A 57 1.69 2.83 10.04
C SER A 57 1.28 2.81 8.56
N THR A 58 1.45 1.67 7.88
CA THR A 58 1.05 1.51 6.47
C THR A 58 -0.47 1.57 6.31
N PHE A 59 -1.23 0.91 7.20
CA PHE A 59 -2.71 1.00 7.18
C PHE A 59 -3.23 2.37 7.62
N SER A 60 -2.48 3.07 8.47
CA SER A 60 -2.78 4.45 8.87
C SER A 60 -2.22 5.49 7.88
N SER A 61 -1.66 5.04 6.74
CA SER A 61 -1.11 5.93 5.73
C SER A 61 -2.22 6.75 5.09
N TYR A 62 -1.97 8.05 4.96
CA TYR A 62 -2.90 9.05 4.44
C TYR A 62 -3.56 8.63 3.12
N SER A 63 -2.83 7.91 2.27
CA SER A 63 -3.30 7.41 0.97
C SER A 63 -4.47 6.42 1.07
N LEU A 64 -4.51 5.56 2.09
CA LEU A 64 -5.61 4.60 2.25
C LEU A 64 -6.87 5.28 2.81
N SER A 65 -6.72 6.35 3.58
CA SER A 65 -7.84 7.16 4.09
C SER A 65 -8.57 7.95 3.00
N ILE A 66 -7.90 8.26 1.88
CA ILE A 66 -8.52 8.94 0.73
C ILE A 66 -9.64 8.10 0.13
N VAL A 67 -9.50 6.77 0.11
CA VAL A 67 -10.49 5.87 -0.53
C VAL A 67 -11.84 5.92 0.20
N PRO A 68 -11.95 5.67 1.53
CA PRO A 68 -13.19 5.83 2.26
C PRO A 68 -13.78 7.24 2.18
N LEU A 69 -12.95 8.28 2.28
CA LEU A 69 -13.41 9.68 2.20
C LEU A 69 -14.01 9.99 0.82
N PHE A 70 -13.42 9.47 -0.26
CA PHE A 70 -13.96 9.62 -1.61
C PHE A 70 -15.31 8.90 -1.78
N PHE A 71 -15.45 7.69 -1.24
CA PHE A 71 -16.74 6.99 -1.21
C PHE A 71 -17.80 7.77 -0.43
N LEU A 72 -17.42 8.34 0.71
CA LEU A 72 -18.30 9.11 1.58
C LEU A 72 -18.73 10.43 0.93
N MET A 73 -17.79 11.15 0.30
CA MET A 73 -18.05 12.32 -0.53
C MET A 73 -18.96 11.97 -1.73
N GLY A 74 -18.71 10.86 -2.41
CA GLY A 74 -19.55 10.39 -3.52
C GLY A 74 -20.99 10.10 -3.06
N GLN A 75 -21.14 9.52 -1.87
CA GLN A 75 -22.46 9.27 -1.32
C GLN A 75 -23.19 10.56 -0.88
N PHE A 76 -22.48 11.53 -0.32
CA PHE A 76 -23.06 12.86 -0.06
C PHE A 76 -23.44 13.62 -1.33
N ALA A 77 -22.63 13.56 -2.39
CA ALA A 77 -22.96 14.19 -3.67
C ALA A 77 -24.21 13.56 -4.33
N THR A 78 -24.43 12.26 -4.10
CA THR A 78 -25.60 11.52 -4.60
C THR A 78 -26.85 11.82 -3.78
N LEU A 79 -26.76 11.76 -2.44
CA LEU A 79 -27.88 12.07 -1.54
C LEU A 79 -28.29 13.55 -1.56
N GLY A 80 -27.33 14.47 -1.71
CA GLY A 80 -27.59 15.91 -1.81
C GLY A 80 -28.23 16.36 -3.12
N GLY A 81 -28.58 15.43 -4.02
CA GLY A 81 -29.16 15.75 -5.32
C GLY A 81 -28.19 16.46 -6.27
N MET A 82 -26.92 16.59 -5.90
CA MET A 82 -25.89 17.28 -6.67
C MET A 82 -25.64 16.55 -7.99
N SER A 83 -25.64 15.21 -7.96
CA SER A 83 -25.59 14.38 -9.17
C SER A 83 -26.76 14.68 -10.12
N GLN A 84 -27.99 14.74 -9.61
CA GLN A 84 -29.17 15.09 -10.40
C GLN A 84 -29.13 16.53 -10.92
N ALA A 85 -28.67 17.49 -10.12
CA ALA A 85 -28.50 18.88 -10.55
C ALA A 85 -27.45 19.00 -11.66
N LEU A 86 -26.34 18.25 -11.59
CA LEU A 86 -25.33 18.19 -12.64
C LEU A 86 -25.90 17.60 -13.94
N PHE A 87 -26.66 16.51 -13.85
CA PHE A 87 -27.32 15.90 -15.02
C PHE A 87 -28.31 16.87 -15.66
N LYS A 88 -29.12 17.55 -14.85
CA LYS A 88 -30.09 18.55 -15.34
C LYS A 88 -29.41 19.78 -15.95
N ALA A 89 -28.28 20.21 -15.39
CA ALA A 89 -27.48 21.30 -15.94
C ALA A 89 -26.81 20.89 -17.27
N ALA A 90 -26.28 19.67 -17.36
CA ALA A 90 -25.72 19.13 -18.60
C ALA A 90 -26.81 18.97 -19.68
N GLU A 91 -27.99 18.48 -19.31
CA GLU A 91 -29.16 18.38 -20.21
C GLU A 91 -29.65 19.77 -20.65
N ALA A 92 -29.66 20.76 -19.76
CA ALA A 92 -29.96 22.14 -20.13
C ALA A 92 -28.87 22.79 -20.99
N PHE A 93 -27.62 22.32 -20.95
CA PHE A 93 -26.53 22.90 -21.74
C PHE A 93 -26.40 22.25 -23.13
N ILE A 94 -26.54 20.91 -23.20
CA ILE A 94 -26.34 20.11 -24.43
C ILE A 94 -27.67 19.70 -25.07
N GLY A 95 -28.74 19.49 -24.29
CA GLY A 95 -30.04 19.02 -24.78
C GLY A 95 -30.76 19.99 -25.73
N HIS A 96 -30.30 21.24 -25.83
CA HIS A 96 -30.75 22.19 -26.86
C HIS A 96 -30.26 21.82 -28.27
N ARG A 97 -29.23 20.96 -28.43
CA ARG A 97 -28.88 20.35 -29.71
C ARG A 97 -29.70 19.09 -29.89
N ARG A 98 -30.67 19.14 -30.81
CA ARG A 98 -31.51 17.97 -31.16
C ARG A 98 -30.66 16.92 -31.86
N GLY A 99 -30.33 15.86 -31.14
CA GLY A 99 -29.87 14.58 -31.68
C GLY A 99 -28.64 14.03 -30.97
N GLY A 100 -28.84 13.11 -30.03
CA GLY A 100 -27.79 12.24 -29.48
C GLY A 100 -26.78 12.95 -28.60
#